data_AF-A0A3B0TMG6-F1
#
_entry.id   AF-A0A3B0TMG6-F1
#
_cell.length_a   1.000
_cell.length_b   1.000
_cell.length_c   1.000
_cell.angle_alpha   90.00
_cell.angle_beta   90.00
_cell.angle_gamma   90.00
#
_symmetry.space_group_name_H-M   'P 1'
#
loop_
_entity.id
_entity.type
_entity.pdbx_description
1 polymer ?
#
loop_
_entity_poly.entity_id
_entity_poly.type
_entity_poly.pdbx_seq_one_letter_code
_entity_poly.pdbx_strand_id
1 'polypeptide(L)'
;MFDYLQLRLDKLHKIILIGAFGLAALVAVSPSALAGDTIDSIIVGAINPNPSASNKRGSAAFRSALSLLNEQKYAAAYAQARQFSNALERRTIQWAAIYFGKGEVDYNSVVRFAADAPEFSSARLYKTRIEQALAKTNANKDVVIATLGGKMPLTVDGQIILAKAYIADGQTERAARIARQIWTRNFLKPEQEAVALKALSPLLSRQDHWKRAVYLLMNNQSQSAQRILKFLSPAQKSLALARIAVSRRQANAARLLDKVDPAYRGHALFQFSRAQLA
;
A
#
# COMPACT_ATOMS: atom_id res chain seq x y z
N MET A 1 0.41 -17.51 18.47
CA MET A 1 0.12 -16.26 17.74
C MET A 1 0.94 -15.11 18.30
N PHE A 2 2.25 -15.22 18.30
CA PHE A 2 3.24 -14.17 18.58
C PHE A 2 4.58 -14.79 18.18
N ASP A 3 5.14 -14.42 17.02
CA ASP A 3 6.61 -14.42 16.76
C ASP A 3 7.03 -14.12 15.30
N TYR A 4 6.10 -13.92 14.36
CA TYR A 4 6.50 -13.68 12.96
C TYR A 4 6.94 -12.24 12.66
N LEU A 5 6.72 -11.30 13.60
CA LEU A 5 7.06 -9.88 13.45
C LEU A 5 8.44 -9.53 14.04
N GLN A 6 8.86 -10.16 15.15
CA GLN A 6 10.21 -9.96 15.72
C GLN A 6 11.30 -10.48 14.78
N LEU A 7 11.09 -11.63 14.13
CA LEU A 7 12.06 -12.22 13.19
C LEU A 7 12.34 -11.35 11.94
N ARG A 8 11.42 -10.45 11.56
CA ARG A 8 11.67 -9.48 10.47
C ARG A 8 12.42 -8.24 10.94
N LEU A 9 12.28 -7.83 12.20
CA LEU A 9 13.02 -6.70 12.78
C LEU A 9 14.50 -7.06 13.07
N ASP A 10 14.79 -8.29 13.48
CA ASP A 10 16.19 -8.70 13.72
C ASP A 10 16.98 -8.84 12.41
N LYS A 11 16.32 -9.20 11.30
CA LYS A 11 16.94 -9.13 9.97
C LYS A 11 17.18 -7.68 9.50
N LEU A 12 16.44 -6.69 10.03
CA LEU A 12 16.62 -5.27 9.71
C LEU A 12 17.81 -4.63 10.42
N HIS A 13 18.21 -5.11 11.62
CA HIS A 13 19.48 -4.70 12.24
C HIS A 13 20.68 -4.98 11.35
N LYS A 14 20.66 -6.09 10.57
CA LYS A 14 21.73 -6.43 9.62
C LYS A 14 21.71 -5.59 8.35
N ILE A 15 20.53 -5.20 7.84
CA ILE A 15 20.43 -4.41 6.60
C ILE A 15 20.82 -2.94 6.85
N ILE A 16 20.50 -2.39 8.02
CA ILE A 16 20.85 -1.00 8.37
C ILE A 16 22.33 -0.87 8.78
N LEU A 17 22.98 -1.93 9.29
CA LEU A 17 24.42 -1.91 9.59
C LEU A 17 25.33 -2.05 8.35
N ILE A 18 24.84 -2.58 7.22
CA ILE A 18 25.66 -2.89 6.02
C ILE A 18 25.51 -1.81 4.92
N GLY A 19 24.85 -0.68 5.22
CA GLY A 19 24.69 0.44 4.29
C GLY A 19 25.95 1.28 4.03
N ALA A 20 27.10 0.65 3.77
CA ALA A 20 28.20 1.26 3.02
C ALA A 20 28.00 0.91 1.54
N PHE A 21 27.15 1.67 0.84
CA PHE A 21 27.13 1.61 -0.62
C PHE A 21 28.35 2.37 -1.14
N GLY A 22 29.44 1.61 -1.31
CA GLY A 22 30.69 2.07 -1.88
C GLY A 22 30.50 2.55 -3.31
N LEU A 23 31.02 3.75 -3.55
CA LEU A 23 31.28 4.33 -4.86
C LEU A 23 32.29 3.42 -5.58
N ALA A 24 31.89 2.81 -6.70
CA ALA A 24 32.82 2.04 -7.53
C ALA A 24 33.66 2.99 -8.39
N ALA A 25 34.90 3.25 -7.97
CA ALA A 25 35.96 3.74 -8.85
C ALA A 25 36.75 2.53 -9.35
N LEU A 26 36.77 2.28 -10.66
CA LEU A 26 37.66 1.31 -11.29
C LEU A 26 39.10 1.82 -11.20
N VAL A 27 40.00 1.08 -10.54
CA VAL A 27 41.45 1.17 -10.74
C VAL A 27 41.93 -0.21 -11.14
N ALA A 28 42.55 -0.29 -12.31
CA ALA A 28 43.11 -1.51 -12.87
C ALA A 28 44.30 -2.00 -12.03
N VAL A 29 44.29 -3.28 -11.65
CA VAL A 29 45.42 -3.95 -11.00
C VAL A 29 46.36 -4.48 -12.07
N SER A 30 47.65 -4.17 -11.95
CA SER A 30 48.73 -4.96 -12.55
C SER A 30 49.51 -5.65 -11.41
N PRO A 31 49.86 -6.95 -11.51
CA PRO A 31 50.62 -7.64 -10.48
C PRO A 31 52.11 -7.56 -10.77
N SER A 32 52.94 -7.36 -9.75
CA SER A 32 54.36 -7.74 -9.80
C SER A 32 54.93 -7.97 -8.40
N ALA A 33 55.31 -9.24 -8.20
CA ALA A 33 56.48 -9.76 -7.49
C ALA A 33 56.66 -9.56 -5.97
N LEU A 34 56.99 -10.69 -5.33
CA LEU A 34 57.40 -10.87 -3.95
C LEU A 34 58.91 -10.59 -3.78
N ALA A 35 59.26 -9.88 -2.70
CA ALA A 35 60.53 -9.94 -1.96
C ALA A 35 60.23 -9.22 -0.62
N GLY A 36 60.42 -9.76 0.58
CA GLY A 36 61.60 -10.41 1.15
C GLY A 36 61.89 -9.65 2.46
N ASP A 37 61.93 -10.34 3.59
CA ASP A 37 62.02 -9.83 4.96
C ASP A 37 63.04 -8.71 5.21
N THR A 38 62.64 -7.69 5.99
CA THR A 38 63.20 -7.35 7.31
C THR A 38 62.43 -6.14 7.89
N ILE A 39 61.97 -6.27 9.13
CA ILE A 39 61.34 -5.19 9.90
C ILE A 39 62.46 -4.31 10.47
N ASP A 40 62.48 -3.03 10.14
CA ASP A 40 63.21 -2.02 10.89
C ASP A 40 62.23 -1.07 11.59
N SER A 41 62.34 -1.01 12.91
CA SER A 41 61.32 -0.54 13.85
C SER A 41 61.60 0.88 14.35
N ILE A 42 61.96 1.81 13.46
CA ILE A 42 62.25 3.19 13.86
C ILE A 42 61.68 4.16 12.82
N ILE A 43 60.37 4.41 12.91
CA ILE A 43 59.66 5.71 12.81
C ILE A 43 58.22 5.40 13.29
N VAL A 44 58.09 5.01 14.56
CA VAL A 44 56.79 4.93 15.24
C VAL A 44 56.55 6.29 15.87
N GLY A 45 55.86 7.18 15.15
CA GLY A 45 55.68 8.56 15.59
C GLY A 45 54.59 9.33 14.87
N ALA A 46 53.43 8.70 14.58
CA ALA A 46 52.18 9.43 14.28
C ALA A 46 50.89 8.57 14.26
N ILE A 47 50.90 7.32 14.74
CA ILE A 47 49.64 6.58 14.90
C ILE A 47 49.24 6.70 16.36
N ASN A 48 48.35 7.64 16.67
CA ASN A 48 47.62 7.62 17.93
C ASN A 48 47.00 6.22 18.09
N PRO A 49 47.39 5.40 19.08
CA PRO A 49 46.85 4.05 19.26
C PRO A 49 45.47 4.10 19.93
N ASN A 50 44.81 5.26 19.89
CA ASN A 50 43.41 5.37 20.21
C ASN A 50 42.63 5.49 18.90
N PRO A 51 42.39 4.38 18.16
CA PRO A 51 41.11 4.31 17.50
C PRO A 51 40.16 4.32 18.68
N SER A 52 39.62 5.50 19.01
CA SER A 52 38.30 5.53 19.59
C SER A 52 37.49 4.73 18.59
N ALA A 53 37.30 3.44 18.87
CA ALA A 53 36.35 2.61 18.20
C ALA A 53 35.07 3.36 18.49
N SER A 54 34.71 4.27 17.58
CA SER A 54 33.49 5.02 17.70
C SER A 54 32.48 3.90 17.69
N ASN A 55 31.96 3.55 18.86
CA ASN A 55 30.74 2.82 18.96
C ASN A 55 29.79 3.67 18.13
N LYS A 56 29.61 3.35 16.83
CA LYS A 56 28.74 4.09 15.91
C LYS A 56 27.28 3.78 16.27
N ARG A 57 26.98 3.72 17.57
CA ARG A 57 25.67 3.90 18.13
C ARG A 57 25.35 5.34 17.77
N GLY A 58 24.46 5.53 16.79
CA GLY A 58 24.04 6.86 16.35
C GLY A 58 23.68 7.79 17.51
N SER A 59 23.47 9.06 17.22
CA SER A 59 23.22 10.08 18.24
C SER A 59 22.13 9.67 19.24
N ALA A 60 22.18 10.21 20.46
CA ALA A 60 21.13 9.93 21.45
C ALA A 60 19.73 10.28 20.90
N ALA A 61 19.64 11.37 20.13
CA ALA A 61 18.42 11.78 19.44
C ALA A 61 17.96 10.73 18.41
N PHE A 62 18.88 10.20 17.60
CA PHE A 62 18.58 9.14 16.63
C PHE A 62 18.07 7.86 17.31
N ARG A 63 18.74 7.41 18.38
CA ARG A 63 18.31 6.23 19.15
C ARG A 63 16.93 6.42 19.79
N SER A 64 16.66 7.62 20.30
CA SER A 64 15.34 7.98 20.84
C SER A 64 14.25 7.92 19.76
N ALA A 65 14.48 8.50 18.57
CA ALA A 65 13.50 8.43 17.50
C ALA A 65 13.32 7.01 16.92
N LEU A 66 14.36 6.16 16.97
CA LEU A 66 14.23 4.75 16.64
C LEU A 66 13.29 4.01 17.62
N SER A 67 13.30 4.36 18.91
CA SER A 67 12.32 3.83 19.89
C SER A 67 10.89 4.18 19.48
N LEU A 68 10.64 5.43 19.06
CA LEU A 68 9.31 5.83 18.59
C LEU A 68 8.85 5.02 17.37
N LEU A 69 9.77 4.71 16.43
CA LEU A 69 9.45 3.83 15.30
C LEU A 69 9.09 2.41 15.75
N ASN A 70 9.83 1.85 16.72
CA ASN A 70 9.56 0.53 17.28
C ASN A 70 8.20 0.48 17.99
N GLU A 71 7.84 1.56 18.67
CA GLU A 71 6.53 1.76 19.29
C GLU A 71 5.42 2.13 18.28
N GLN A 72 5.72 2.13 16.96
CA GLN A 72 4.80 2.48 15.88
C GLN A 72 4.27 3.93 15.95
N LYS A 73 4.96 4.82 16.65
CA LYS A 73 4.67 6.26 16.76
C LYS A 73 5.30 7.02 15.59
N TYR A 74 4.91 6.67 14.37
CA TYR A 74 5.56 7.17 13.15
C TYR A 74 5.50 8.69 12.98
N ALA A 75 4.36 9.32 13.27
CA ALA A 75 4.21 10.77 13.19
C ALA A 75 5.13 11.50 14.18
N ALA A 76 5.23 10.99 15.42
CA ALA A 76 6.12 11.53 16.44
C ALA A 76 7.60 11.35 16.06
N ALA A 77 7.97 10.15 15.56
CA ALA A 77 9.33 9.88 15.09
C ALA A 77 9.73 10.83 13.96
N TYR A 78 8.85 11.04 12.98
CA TYR A 78 9.07 11.98 11.89
C TYR A 78 9.26 13.42 12.41
N ALA A 79 8.38 13.87 13.31
CA ALA A 79 8.43 15.21 13.89
C ALA A 79 9.73 15.44 14.68
N GLN A 80 10.17 14.47 15.48
CA GLN A 80 11.43 14.52 16.21
C GLN A 80 12.64 14.59 15.26
N ALA A 81 12.65 13.77 14.21
CA ALA A 81 13.75 13.75 13.24
C ALA A 81 13.95 15.08 12.52
N ARG A 82 12.90 15.91 12.36
CA ARG A 82 13.03 17.24 11.75
C ARG A 82 14.04 18.15 12.47
N GLN A 83 14.30 17.91 13.75
CA GLN A 83 15.23 18.70 14.56
C GLN A 83 16.69 18.20 14.45
N PHE A 84 16.95 17.12 13.71
CA PHE A 84 18.28 16.53 13.65
C PHE A 84 19.18 17.34 12.71
N SER A 85 20.34 17.76 13.23
CA SER A 85 21.39 18.43 12.44
C SER A 85 22.05 17.46 11.44
N ASN A 86 22.26 16.20 11.84
CA ASN A 86 22.83 15.18 10.97
C ASN A 86 21.79 14.76 9.90
N ALA A 87 22.08 15.07 8.63
CA ALA A 87 21.17 14.81 7.52
C ALA A 87 20.92 13.30 7.29
N LEU A 88 21.93 12.45 7.49
CA LEU A 88 21.80 11.00 7.33
C LEU A 88 20.83 10.43 8.38
N GLU A 89 21.03 10.79 9.65
CA GLU A 89 20.14 10.35 10.74
C GLU A 89 18.71 10.88 10.54
N ARG A 90 18.57 12.16 10.16
CA ARG A 90 17.29 12.79 9.87
C ARG A 90 16.53 12.04 8.79
N ARG A 91 17.16 11.86 7.62
CA ARG A 91 16.53 11.23 6.46
C ARG A 91 16.21 9.76 6.73
N THR A 92 17.05 9.06 7.48
CA THR A 92 16.81 7.65 7.86
C THR A 92 15.52 7.50 8.67
N ILE A 93 15.33 8.31 9.72
CA ILE A 93 14.11 8.24 10.54
C ILE A 93 12.88 8.70 9.74
N GLN A 94 13.00 9.79 8.98
CA GLN A 94 11.90 10.31 8.18
C GLN A 94 11.44 9.31 7.13
N TRP A 95 12.37 8.70 6.40
CA TRP A 95 12.09 7.62 5.46
C TRP A 95 11.39 6.46 6.15
N ALA A 96 11.92 5.98 7.28
CA ALA A 96 11.34 4.84 7.99
C ALA A 96 9.91 5.16 8.48
N ALA A 97 9.68 6.36 9.02
CA ALA A 97 8.36 6.81 9.44
C ALA A 97 7.36 6.82 8.28
N ILE A 98 7.74 7.34 7.11
CA ILE A 98 6.87 7.37 5.93
C ILE A 98 6.66 5.94 5.39
N TYR A 99 7.74 5.17 5.28
CA TYR A 99 7.72 3.83 4.72
C TYR A 99 6.80 2.91 5.52
N PHE A 100 6.96 2.87 6.85
CA PHE A 100 6.20 1.97 7.72
C PHE A 100 4.88 2.55 8.23
N GLY A 101 4.75 3.88 8.29
CA GLY A 101 3.59 4.53 8.90
C GLY A 101 2.29 4.50 8.11
N LYS A 102 2.27 4.04 6.85
CA LYS A 102 1.01 3.82 6.09
C LYS A 102 0.00 4.98 6.19
N GLY A 103 0.49 6.21 6.04
CA GLY A 103 -0.32 7.45 6.12
C GLY A 103 -0.40 8.11 7.51
N GLU A 104 0.28 7.59 8.54
CA GLU A 104 0.42 8.30 9.84
C GLU A 104 1.22 9.61 9.72
N VAL A 105 2.19 9.67 8.79
CA VAL A 105 2.90 10.91 8.48
C VAL A 105 2.03 11.76 7.56
N ASP A 106 1.86 13.04 7.89
CA ASP A 106 0.98 13.95 7.16
C ASP A 106 1.45 14.20 5.71
N TYR A 107 0.49 14.56 4.86
CA TYR A 107 0.72 14.81 3.44
C TYR A 107 1.87 15.79 3.16
N ASN A 108 1.91 16.93 3.85
CA ASN A 108 2.91 17.96 3.61
C ASN A 108 4.32 17.46 3.98
N SER A 109 4.42 16.68 5.05
CA SER A 109 5.67 16.02 5.45
C SER A 109 6.13 14.97 4.44
N VAL A 110 5.23 14.17 3.87
CA VAL A 110 5.58 13.19 2.83
C VAL A 110 6.07 13.90 1.56
N VAL A 111 5.39 14.95 1.11
CA VAL A 111 5.79 15.76 -0.06
C VAL A 111 7.15 16.42 0.18
N ARG A 112 7.35 17.03 1.35
CA ARG A 112 8.63 17.67 1.71
C ARG A 112 9.79 16.67 1.69
N PHE A 113 9.59 15.47 2.24
CA PHE A 113 10.63 14.45 2.24
C PHE A 113 10.98 13.99 0.82
N ALA A 114 9.96 13.79 -0.04
CA ALA A 114 10.20 13.38 -1.43
C ALA A 114 11.01 14.43 -2.22
N ALA A 115 10.89 15.72 -1.87
CA ALA A 115 11.70 16.78 -2.46
C ALA A 115 13.12 16.86 -1.86
N ASP A 116 13.29 16.62 -0.55
CA ASP A 116 14.60 16.64 0.13
C ASP A 116 15.49 15.43 -0.23
N ALA A 117 14.87 14.27 -0.44
CA ALA A 117 15.55 12.98 -0.57
C ALA A 117 14.92 12.11 -1.68
N PRO A 118 14.93 12.57 -2.94
CA PRO A 118 14.25 11.90 -4.05
C PRO A 118 14.71 10.45 -4.26
N GLU A 119 15.99 10.16 -4.01
CA GLU A 119 16.60 8.83 -4.10
C GLU A 119 16.00 7.81 -3.13
N PHE A 120 15.44 8.27 -2.00
CA PHE A 120 14.75 7.43 -1.02
C PHE A 120 13.25 7.31 -1.28
N SER A 121 12.74 8.02 -2.29
CA SER A 121 11.31 8.17 -2.59
C SER A 121 10.88 7.36 -3.81
N SER A 122 10.84 6.02 -3.69
CA SER A 122 10.31 5.20 -4.79
C SER A 122 8.89 5.66 -5.15
N ALA A 123 8.71 6.08 -6.41
CA ALA A 123 7.55 6.86 -6.83
C ALA A 123 6.21 6.16 -6.49
N ARG A 124 6.16 4.84 -6.60
CA ARG A 124 4.94 4.05 -6.31
C ARG A 124 4.59 4.01 -4.82
N LEU A 125 5.58 3.78 -3.95
CA LEU A 125 5.33 3.71 -2.51
C LEU A 125 4.94 5.08 -1.98
N TYR A 126 5.68 6.12 -2.34
CA TYR A 126 5.41 7.47 -1.88
C TYR A 126 4.06 7.98 -2.37
N LYS A 127 3.68 7.67 -3.62
CA LYS A 127 2.31 7.91 -4.10
C LYS A 127 1.27 7.21 -3.22
N THR A 128 1.50 5.95 -2.86
CA THR A 128 0.61 5.20 -1.96
C THR A 128 0.52 5.86 -0.57
N ARG A 129 1.64 6.36 -0.02
CA ARG A 129 1.67 7.04 1.28
C ARG A 129 0.97 8.40 1.26
N ILE A 130 1.14 9.16 0.17
CA ILE A 130 0.41 10.42 -0.09
C ILE A 130 -1.10 10.16 -0.09
N GLU A 131 -1.56 9.17 -0.84
CA GLU A 131 -2.98 8.82 -0.90
C GLU A 131 -3.55 8.42 0.48
N GLN A 132 -2.79 7.63 1.25
CA GLN A 132 -3.18 7.23 2.60
C GLN A 132 -3.22 8.41 3.57
N ALA A 133 -2.25 9.31 3.51
CA ALA A 133 -2.21 10.50 4.36
C ALA A 133 -3.40 11.42 4.07
N LEU A 134 -3.69 11.69 2.79
CA LEU A 134 -4.86 12.49 2.38
C LEU A 134 -6.20 11.87 2.81
N ALA A 135 -6.31 10.54 2.75
CA ALA A 135 -7.51 9.84 3.17
C ALA A 135 -7.76 9.96 4.69
N LYS A 136 -6.71 10.07 5.49
CA LYS A 136 -6.80 10.21 6.96
C LYS A 136 -7.07 11.65 7.42
N THR A 137 -6.58 12.65 6.69
CA THR A 137 -6.66 14.06 7.13
C THR A 137 -7.92 14.80 6.69
N ASN A 138 -8.88 14.11 6.03
CA ASN A 138 -10.08 14.71 5.43
C ASN A 138 -9.76 16.00 4.65
N ALA A 139 -8.74 15.92 3.79
CA ALA A 139 -8.21 17.07 3.07
C ALA A 139 -9.28 17.78 2.22
N ASN A 140 -9.11 19.10 2.04
CA ASN A 140 -9.98 19.92 1.20
C ASN A 140 -10.03 19.37 -0.24
N LYS A 141 -11.21 19.44 -0.89
CA LYS A 141 -11.44 18.99 -2.27
C LYS A 141 -10.39 19.50 -3.25
N ASP A 142 -9.96 20.76 -3.14
CA ASP A 142 -9.04 21.39 -4.08
C ASP A 142 -7.64 20.77 -3.97
N VAL A 143 -7.19 20.48 -2.73
CA VAL A 143 -5.93 19.77 -2.46
C VAL A 143 -5.98 18.35 -3.00
N VAL A 144 -7.11 17.65 -2.79
CA VAL A 144 -7.31 16.29 -3.28
C VAL A 144 -7.28 16.24 -4.81
N ILE A 145 -8.00 17.14 -5.49
CA ILE A 145 -8.03 17.19 -6.96
C ILE A 145 -6.66 17.57 -7.52
N ALA A 146 -6.01 18.60 -6.96
CA ALA A 146 -4.68 19.00 -7.40
C ALA A 146 -3.65 17.87 -7.26
N THR A 147 -3.73 17.10 -6.16
CA THR A 147 -2.75 16.04 -5.88
C THR A 147 -3.06 14.73 -6.64
N LEU A 148 -4.33 14.34 -6.73
CA LEU A 148 -4.74 13.01 -7.20
C LEU A 148 -5.43 13.03 -8.58
N GLY A 149 -5.84 14.20 -9.08
CA GLY A 149 -6.67 14.32 -10.29
C GLY A 149 -5.96 13.94 -11.59
N GLY A 150 -4.63 14.01 -11.64
CA GLY A 150 -3.87 13.76 -12.87
C GLY A 150 -3.81 12.30 -13.33
N LYS A 151 -3.84 11.33 -12.41
CA LYS A 151 -3.82 9.89 -12.72
C LYS A 151 -4.59 9.12 -11.65
N MET A 152 -5.25 8.03 -12.04
CA MET A 152 -6.01 7.18 -11.10
C MET A 152 -5.18 6.83 -9.84
N PRO A 153 -5.72 7.04 -8.64
CA PRO A 153 -5.06 6.66 -7.39
C PRO A 153 -4.81 5.14 -7.32
N LEU A 154 -3.69 4.77 -6.69
CA LEU A 154 -3.25 3.38 -6.52
C LEU A 154 -4.10 2.63 -5.48
N THR A 155 -4.59 3.36 -4.48
CA THR A 155 -5.38 2.84 -3.36
C THR A 155 -6.86 3.08 -3.59
N VAL A 156 -7.70 2.17 -3.10
CA VAL A 156 -9.16 2.34 -3.11
C VAL A 156 -9.56 3.58 -2.31
N ASP A 157 -8.93 3.84 -1.16
CA ASP A 157 -9.25 5.01 -0.34
C ASP A 157 -8.89 6.31 -1.09
N GLY A 158 -7.75 6.34 -1.78
CA GLY A 158 -7.37 7.42 -2.69
C GLY A 158 -8.40 7.64 -3.81
N GLN A 159 -8.90 6.57 -4.42
CA GLN A 159 -9.95 6.65 -5.44
C GLN A 159 -11.26 7.21 -4.87
N ILE A 160 -11.66 6.76 -3.67
CA ILE A 160 -12.87 7.22 -2.98
C ILE A 160 -12.78 8.73 -2.66
N ILE A 161 -11.67 9.20 -2.08
CA ILE A 161 -11.54 10.63 -1.74
C ILE A 161 -11.50 11.49 -3.00
N LEU A 162 -10.88 11.02 -4.09
CA LEU A 162 -10.88 11.74 -5.36
C LEU A 162 -12.29 11.80 -5.98
N ALA A 163 -13.03 10.69 -5.96
CA ALA A 163 -14.42 10.68 -6.43
C ALA A 163 -15.30 11.66 -5.62
N LYS A 164 -15.17 11.66 -4.29
CA LYS A 164 -15.88 12.61 -3.41
C LYS A 164 -15.49 14.06 -3.69
N ALA A 165 -14.21 14.33 -3.91
CA ALA A 165 -13.73 15.67 -4.24
C ALA A 165 -14.33 16.16 -5.56
N TYR A 166 -14.36 15.32 -6.60
CA TYR A 166 -15.03 15.67 -7.86
C TYR A 166 -16.54 15.90 -7.71
N ILE A 167 -17.23 15.17 -6.84
CA ILE A 167 -18.65 15.45 -6.53
C ILE A 167 -18.78 16.84 -5.90
N ALA A 168 -17.96 17.13 -4.88
CA ALA A 168 -17.99 18.41 -4.17
C ALA A 168 -17.61 19.60 -5.07
N ASP A 169 -16.86 19.34 -6.14
CA ASP A 169 -16.46 20.34 -7.13
C ASP A 169 -17.44 20.44 -8.33
N GLY A 170 -18.53 19.66 -8.34
CA GLY A 170 -19.52 19.65 -9.43
C GLY A 170 -19.07 18.88 -10.69
N GLN A 171 -17.92 18.22 -10.67
CA GLN A 171 -17.38 17.42 -11.78
C GLN A 171 -17.99 16.01 -11.81
N THR A 172 -19.32 15.93 -11.89
CA THR A 172 -20.11 14.70 -11.73
C THR A 172 -19.70 13.58 -12.69
N GLU A 173 -19.38 13.87 -13.94
CA GLU A 173 -18.96 12.83 -14.89
C GLU A 173 -17.62 12.18 -14.51
N ARG A 174 -16.65 12.97 -14.04
CA ARG A 174 -15.36 12.46 -13.56
C ARG A 174 -15.56 11.60 -12.33
N ALA A 175 -16.39 12.05 -11.39
CA ALA A 175 -16.78 11.27 -10.23
C ALA A 175 -17.44 9.94 -10.63
N ALA A 176 -18.39 9.96 -11.58
CA ALA A 176 -19.12 8.78 -12.02
C ALA A 176 -18.21 7.74 -12.68
N ARG A 177 -17.20 8.17 -13.47
CA ARG A 177 -16.20 7.26 -14.04
C ARG A 177 -15.40 6.54 -12.96
N ILE A 178 -14.92 7.28 -11.95
CA ILE A 178 -14.15 6.70 -10.84
C ILE A 178 -15.05 5.80 -9.99
N ALA A 179 -16.29 6.22 -9.70
CA ALA A 179 -17.26 5.44 -8.94
C ALA A 179 -17.51 4.06 -9.58
N ARG A 180 -17.75 4.01 -10.90
CA ARG A 180 -17.92 2.74 -11.62
C ARG A 180 -16.67 1.86 -11.54
N GLN A 181 -15.48 2.45 -11.65
CA GLN A 181 -14.22 1.71 -11.52
C GLN A 181 -14.02 1.15 -10.10
N ILE A 182 -14.24 1.96 -9.06
CA ILE A 182 -14.21 1.52 -7.66
C ILE A 182 -15.15 0.32 -7.49
N TRP A 183 -16.40 0.49 -7.93
CA TRP A 183 -17.46 -0.46 -7.66
C TRP A 183 -17.33 -1.78 -8.42
N THR A 184 -16.93 -1.74 -9.69
CA THR A 184 -16.97 -2.92 -10.58
C THR A 184 -15.64 -3.66 -10.69
N ARG A 185 -14.51 -3.06 -10.26
CA ARG A 185 -13.17 -3.62 -10.49
C ARG A 185 -12.33 -3.85 -9.24
N ASN A 186 -12.82 -3.50 -8.04
CA ASN A 186 -12.06 -3.65 -6.80
C ASN A 186 -12.73 -4.61 -5.82
N PHE A 187 -11.90 -5.39 -5.12
CA PHE A 187 -12.29 -6.01 -3.86
C PHE A 187 -12.31 -4.93 -2.78
N LEU A 188 -13.50 -4.64 -2.26
CA LEU A 188 -13.69 -3.65 -1.22
C LEU A 188 -13.83 -4.37 0.11
N LYS A 189 -13.17 -3.84 1.14
CA LYS A 189 -13.47 -4.20 2.51
C LYS A 189 -14.88 -3.72 2.89
N PRO A 190 -15.55 -4.32 3.88
CA PRO A 190 -16.91 -3.93 4.27
C PRO A 190 -17.07 -2.42 4.52
N GLU A 191 -16.09 -1.79 5.18
CA GLU A 191 -16.05 -0.36 5.45
C GLU A 191 -15.93 0.47 4.16
N GLN A 192 -15.10 0.04 3.21
CA GLN A 192 -14.95 0.71 1.91
C GLN A 192 -16.20 0.56 1.05
N GLU A 193 -16.85 -0.61 1.08
CA GLU A 193 -18.11 -0.86 0.39
C GLU A 193 -19.22 0.04 0.93
N ALA A 194 -19.33 0.18 2.25
CA ALA A 194 -20.30 1.06 2.90
C ALA A 194 -20.06 2.52 2.52
N VAL A 195 -18.80 2.99 2.55
CA VAL A 195 -18.45 4.36 2.14
C VAL A 195 -18.74 4.59 0.66
N ALA A 196 -18.38 3.65 -0.22
CA ALA A 196 -18.64 3.75 -1.64
C ALA A 196 -20.14 3.79 -1.95
N LEU A 197 -20.96 2.95 -1.31
CA LEU A 197 -22.41 3.00 -1.47
C LEU A 197 -22.99 4.32 -0.96
N LYS A 198 -22.57 4.78 0.21
CA LYS A 198 -23.08 6.04 0.79
C LYS A 198 -22.79 7.24 -0.11
N ALA A 199 -21.56 7.36 -0.62
CA ALA A 199 -21.12 8.54 -1.36
C ALA A 199 -21.40 8.45 -2.86
N LEU A 200 -21.35 7.24 -3.44
CA LEU A 200 -21.26 7.05 -4.89
C LEU A 200 -22.46 6.32 -5.48
N SER A 201 -23.36 5.73 -4.66
CA SER A 201 -24.53 5.03 -5.19
C SER A 201 -25.42 5.86 -6.11
N PRO A 202 -25.61 7.19 -5.93
CA PRO A 202 -26.34 8.00 -6.90
C PRO A 202 -25.71 8.04 -8.30
N LEU A 203 -24.42 7.69 -8.42
CA LEU A 203 -23.66 7.68 -9.67
C LEU A 203 -23.57 6.27 -10.30
N LEU A 204 -24.18 5.26 -9.67
CA LEU A 204 -24.12 3.86 -10.11
C LEU A 204 -25.45 3.42 -10.71
N SER A 205 -25.38 2.72 -11.85
CA SER A 205 -26.54 2.15 -12.49
C SER A 205 -26.86 0.73 -11.98
N ARG A 206 -28.08 0.24 -12.25
CA ARG A 206 -28.42 -1.19 -12.04
C ARG A 206 -27.45 -2.13 -12.77
N GLN A 207 -26.97 -1.73 -13.95
CA GLN A 207 -26.00 -2.51 -14.70
C GLN A 207 -24.65 -2.60 -13.98
N ASP A 208 -24.22 -1.53 -13.30
CA ASP A 208 -22.98 -1.53 -12.51
C ASP A 208 -23.07 -2.46 -11.30
N HIS A 209 -24.24 -2.52 -10.64
CA HIS A 209 -24.47 -3.50 -9.57
C HIS A 209 -24.40 -4.95 -10.09
N TRP A 210 -24.95 -5.23 -11.27
CA TRP A 210 -24.82 -6.55 -11.88
C TRP A 210 -23.37 -6.88 -12.26
N LYS A 211 -22.64 -5.95 -12.88
CA LYS A 211 -21.21 -6.10 -13.19
C LYS A 211 -20.38 -6.42 -11.94
N ARG A 212 -20.63 -5.73 -10.83
CA ARG A 212 -19.99 -6.02 -9.54
C ARG A 212 -20.34 -7.42 -9.04
N ALA A 213 -21.62 -7.82 -9.09
CA ALA A 213 -22.04 -9.14 -8.65
C ALA A 213 -21.33 -10.25 -9.45
N VAL A 214 -21.29 -10.12 -10.78
CA VAL A 214 -20.57 -11.06 -11.66
C VAL A 214 -19.08 -11.10 -11.30
N TYR A 215 -18.43 -9.93 -11.19
CA TYR A 215 -17.01 -9.85 -10.82
C TYR A 215 -16.72 -10.55 -9.48
N LEU A 216 -17.51 -10.28 -8.44
CA LEU A 216 -17.35 -10.91 -7.13
C LEU A 216 -17.56 -12.43 -7.20
N LEU A 217 -18.61 -12.88 -7.90
CA LEU A 217 -18.97 -14.29 -7.99
C LEU A 217 -18.00 -15.13 -8.83
N MET A 218 -17.40 -14.54 -9.88
CA MET A 218 -16.32 -15.19 -10.63
C MET A 218 -15.06 -15.36 -9.77
N ASN A 219 -14.83 -14.47 -8.81
CA ASN A 219 -13.69 -14.50 -7.90
C ASN A 219 -13.99 -15.17 -6.54
N ASN A 220 -15.04 -16.00 -6.46
CA ASN A 220 -15.48 -16.70 -5.23
C ASN A 220 -15.76 -15.77 -4.02
N GLN A 221 -16.02 -14.49 -4.24
CA GLN A 221 -16.34 -13.51 -3.19
C GLN A 221 -17.83 -13.58 -2.80
N SER A 222 -18.30 -14.78 -2.44
CA SER A 222 -19.72 -15.08 -2.20
C SER A 222 -20.34 -14.25 -1.08
N GLN A 223 -19.60 -13.96 0.00
CA GLN A 223 -20.10 -13.10 1.09
C GLN A 223 -20.32 -11.64 0.61
N SER A 224 -19.40 -11.10 -0.18
CA SER A 224 -19.52 -9.76 -0.75
C SER A 224 -20.63 -9.66 -1.77
N ALA A 225 -20.78 -10.68 -2.63
CA ALA A 225 -21.89 -10.75 -3.57
C ALA A 225 -23.26 -10.81 -2.86
N GLN A 226 -23.35 -11.53 -1.74
CA GLN A 226 -24.56 -11.65 -0.94
C GLN A 226 -25.05 -10.29 -0.41
N ARG A 227 -24.14 -9.41 0.03
CA ARG A 227 -24.49 -8.07 0.56
C ARG A 227 -25.14 -7.16 -0.49
N ILE A 228 -24.85 -7.36 -1.77
CA ILE A 228 -25.34 -6.51 -2.85
C ILE A 228 -26.54 -7.10 -3.60
N LEU A 229 -27.05 -8.27 -3.19
CA LEU A 229 -28.21 -8.91 -3.83
C LEU A 229 -29.42 -7.98 -3.90
N LYS A 230 -29.62 -7.11 -2.91
CA LYS A 230 -30.74 -6.15 -2.88
C LYS A 230 -30.81 -5.23 -4.10
N PHE A 231 -29.69 -5.00 -4.79
CA PHE A 231 -29.61 -4.16 -5.98
C PHE A 231 -29.92 -4.91 -7.29
N LEU A 232 -30.05 -6.24 -7.22
CA LEU A 232 -30.22 -7.11 -8.39
C LEU A 232 -31.71 -7.37 -8.71
N SER A 233 -32.01 -7.57 -9.98
CA SER A 233 -33.34 -8.04 -10.41
C SER A 233 -33.61 -9.48 -9.92
N PRO A 234 -34.87 -9.94 -9.88
CA PRO A 234 -35.19 -11.33 -9.52
C PRO A 234 -34.43 -12.36 -10.38
N ALA A 235 -34.37 -12.15 -11.69
CA ALA A 235 -33.64 -13.00 -12.63
C ALA A 235 -32.12 -13.05 -12.30
N GLN A 236 -31.50 -11.90 -12.04
CA GLN A 236 -30.09 -11.83 -11.62
C GLN A 236 -29.84 -12.50 -10.27
N LYS A 237 -30.74 -12.31 -9.30
CA LYS A 237 -30.68 -12.95 -7.98
C LYS A 237 -30.70 -14.48 -8.11
N SER A 238 -31.53 -15.03 -9.01
CA SER A 238 -31.62 -16.48 -9.22
C SER A 238 -30.24 -17.08 -9.58
N LEU A 239 -29.54 -16.47 -10.54
CA LEU A 239 -28.19 -16.89 -10.94
C LEU A 239 -27.17 -16.64 -9.83
N ALA A 240 -27.21 -15.47 -9.18
CA ALA A 240 -26.28 -15.14 -8.12
C ALA A 240 -26.36 -16.11 -6.94
N LEU A 241 -27.58 -16.47 -6.51
CA LEU A 241 -27.81 -17.42 -5.43
C LEU A 241 -27.37 -18.84 -5.80
N ALA A 242 -27.68 -19.30 -7.01
CA ALA A 242 -27.21 -20.59 -7.50
C ALA A 242 -25.67 -20.66 -7.50
N ARG A 243 -25.01 -19.62 -8.00
CA ARG A 243 -23.55 -19.52 -8.01
C ARG A 243 -22.94 -19.50 -6.61
N ILE A 244 -23.55 -18.80 -5.66
CA ILE A 244 -23.13 -18.81 -4.24
C ILE A 244 -23.24 -20.22 -3.66
N ALA A 245 -24.35 -20.92 -3.93
CA ALA A 245 -24.58 -22.28 -3.44
C ALA A 245 -23.54 -23.27 -3.99
N VAL A 246 -23.25 -23.21 -5.30
CA VAL A 246 -22.18 -23.99 -5.94
C VAL A 246 -20.82 -23.67 -5.33
N SER A 247 -20.48 -22.38 -5.20
CA SER A 247 -19.19 -21.94 -4.61
C SER A 247 -18.99 -22.48 -3.19
N ARG A 248 -20.07 -22.59 -2.41
CA ARG A 248 -20.07 -23.07 -1.03
C ARG A 248 -20.35 -24.58 -0.90
N ARG A 249 -20.47 -25.31 -2.02
CA ARG A 249 -20.83 -26.75 -2.04
C ARG A 249 -22.07 -27.07 -1.20
N GLN A 250 -23.08 -26.22 -1.27
CA GLN A 250 -24.33 -26.43 -0.54
C GLN A 250 -25.09 -27.62 -1.14
N ALA A 251 -25.74 -28.43 -0.29
CA ALA A 251 -26.48 -29.62 -0.72
C ALA A 251 -27.61 -29.30 -1.73
N ASN A 252 -28.12 -28.06 -1.71
CA ASN A 252 -29.18 -27.60 -2.61
C ASN A 252 -28.66 -26.91 -3.90
N ALA A 253 -27.34 -26.93 -4.16
CA ALA A 253 -26.72 -26.20 -5.27
C ALA A 253 -27.28 -26.60 -6.64
N ALA A 254 -27.41 -27.91 -6.91
CA ALA A 254 -27.99 -28.44 -8.15
C ALA A 254 -29.42 -27.90 -8.38
N ARG A 255 -30.28 -28.04 -7.37
CA ARG A 255 -31.66 -27.55 -7.40
C ARG A 255 -31.73 -26.03 -7.64
N LEU A 256 -30.80 -25.25 -7.10
CA LEU A 256 -30.76 -23.80 -7.33
C LEU A 256 -30.29 -23.47 -8.74
N LEU A 257 -29.35 -24.24 -9.31
CA LEU A 257 -28.94 -24.10 -10.71
C LEU A 257 -30.08 -24.40 -11.68
N ASP A 258 -30.87 -25.45 -11.43
CA ASP A 258 -32.02 -25.79 -12.28
C ASP A 258 -33.08 -24.67 -12.29
N LYS A 259 -33.23 -23.97 -11.15
CA LYS A 259 -34.16 -22.85 -10.97
C LYS A 259 -33.63 -21.50 -11.46
N VAL A 260 -32.42 -21.43 -12.04
CA VAL A 260 -31.93 -20.19 -12.64
C VAL A 260 -32.86 -19.77 -13.78
N ASP A 261 -33.23 -18.49 -13.75
CA ASP A 261 -34.06 -17.85 -14.76
C ASP A 261 -33.54 -18.16 -16.18
N PRO A 262 -34.40 -18.58 -17.12
CA PRO A 262 -33.99 -18.92 -18.49
C PRO A 262 -33.15 -17.85 -19.18
N ALA A 263 -33.42 -16.56 -18.92
CA ALA A 263 -32.67 -15.45 -19.50
C ALA A 263 -31.18 -15.46 -19.14
N TYR A 264 -30.80 -16.14 -18.05
CA TYR A 264 -29.42 -16.21 -17.56
C TYR A 264 -28.74 -17.57 -17.79
N ARG A 265 -29.43 -18.56 -18.37
CA ARG A 265 -28.83 -19.87 -18.69
C ARG A 265 -27.74 -19.78 -19.76
N GLY A 266 -27.80 -18.78 -20.65
CA GLY A 266 -26.73 -18.48 -21.62
C GLY A 266 -25.54 -17.72 -21.02
N HIS A 267 -25.61 -17.25 -19.78
CA HIS A 267 -24.60 -16.36 -19.21
C HIS A 267 -23.34 -17.13 -18.79
N ALA A 268 -22.15 -16.55 -18.99
CA ALA A 268 -20.86 -17.19 -18.65
C ALA A 268 -20.78 -17.66 -17.19
N LEU A 269 -21.30 -16.86 -16.25
CA LEU A 269 -21.40 -17.21 -14.83
C LEU A 269 -22.21 -18.48 -14.57
N PHE A 270 -23.27 -18.73 -15.35
CA PHE A 270 -24.07 -19.94 -15.24
C PHE A 270 -23.29 -21.16 -15.74
N GLN A 271 -22.66 -21.05 -16.91
CA GLN A 271 -21.87 -22.14 -17.49
C GLN A 271 -20.69 -22.50 -16.59
N PHE A 272 -20.00 -21.50 -16.04
CA PHE A 272 -18.98 -21.69 -15.02
C PHE A 272 -19.52 -22.42 -13.78
N SER A 273 -20.70 -22.05 -13.31
CA SER A 273 -21.32 -22.70 -12.15
C SER A 273 -21.68 -24.17 -12.43
N ARG A 274 -22.16 -24.48 -13.64
CA ARG A 274 -22.44 -25.87 -14.05
C ARG A 274 -21.17 -26.69 -14.11
N ALA A 275 -20.12 -26.16 -14.72
CA ALA A 275 -18.83 -26.83 -14.83
C ALA A 275 -18.19 -27.09 -13.45
N GLN A 276 -18.36 -26.18 -12.50
CA GLN A 276 -17.85 -26.36 -11.13
C GLN A 276 -18.64 -27.37 -10.30
N LEU A 277 -19.93 -27.58 -10.60
CA LEU A 277 -20.78 -28.52 -9.87
C LEU A 277 -20.56 -29.98 -10.33
N ALA A 278 -20.22 -30.17 -11.61
CA ALA A 278 -19.96 -31.48 -12.22
C ALA A 278 -18.73 -32.16 -11.59
#